data_AF-A0A653DA29-F1
#
_entry.id   AF-A0A653DA29-F1
#
_cell.length_a   1.000
_cell.length_b   1.000
_cell.length_c   1.000
_cell.angle_alpha   90.00
_cell.angle_beta   90.00
_cell.angle_gamma   90.00
#
_symmetry.space_group_name_H-M   'P 1'
#
loop_
_entity.id
_entity.type
_entity.pdbx_description
1 polymer ?
#
loop_
_entity_poly.entity_id
_entity_poly.type
_entity_poly.pdbx_seq_one_letter_code
_entity_poly.pdbx_strand_id
1 'polypeptide(L)'
;MSELQIKKIYQILQVYVGKEWSICNLEVVPLLPKGENYCTNVLGVSASLKPGEGKQARAIRAIAKCSVSTGIFKIGFLNIYQREVNFYTRIIPCLKEFVRKHCNEDMEDMFPEFYGCSDQPQKATADSILLIEDLTTKGKFEEEEEYFQNCIDAQNIL
;
A
#
# COMPACT_ATOMS: atom_id res chain seq x y z
N MET A 1 0.75 -1.73 -17.61
CA MET A 1 1.31 -1.04 -16.44
C MET A 1 2.47 -0.19 -16.88
N SER A 2 2.56 1.08 -16.44
CA SER A 2 3.69 1.93 -16.82
C SER A 2 4.86 1.76 -15.86
N GLU A 3 6.09 1.88 -16.37
CA GLU A 3 7.31 1.87 -15.57
C GLU A 3 7.30 2.96 -14.49
N LEU A 4 6.70 4.12 -14.81
CA LEU A 4 6.51 5.22 -13.86
C LEU A 4 5.66 4.82 -12.65
N GLN A 5 4.60 4.03 -12.84
CA GLN A 5 3.75 3.57 -11.75
C GLN A 5 4.51 2.65 -10.80
N ILE A 6 5.26 1.69 -11.34
CA ILE A 6 6.07 0.76 -10.55
C ILE A 6 7.13 1.51 -9.75
N LYS A 7 7.81 2.48 -10.38
CA LYS A 7 8.80 3.35 -9.71
C LYS A 7 8.19 4.12 -8.54
N LYS A 8 7.01 4.72 -8.72
CA LYS A 8 6.31 5.46 -7.65
C LYS A 8 5.89 4.52 -6.51
N ILE A 9 5.39 3.33 -6.81
CA ILE A 9 5.04 2.31 -5.80
C ILE A 9 6.28 1.92 -4.99
N TYR A 10 7.40 1.62 -5.65
CA TYR A 10 8.66 1.31 -5.00
C TYR A 10 9.11 2.43 -4.05
N GLN A 11 9.04 3.69 -4.50
CA GLN A 11 9.41 4.85 -3.68
C GLN A 11 8.52 5.01 -2.44
N ILE A 12 7.20 4.83 -2.58
CA ILE A 12 6.27 4.86 -1.44
C ILE A 12 6.66 3.79 -0.43
N LEU A 13 6.84 2.54 -0.87
CA LEU A 13 7.22 1.44 0.00
C LEU A 13 8.58 1.68 0.67
N GLN A 14 9.56 2.21 -0.06
CA GLN A 14 10.88 2.51 0.48
C GLN A 14 10.82 3.53 1.62
N VAL A 15 9.97 4.55 1.49
CA VAL A 15 9.72 5.53 2.56
C VAL A 15 9.03 4.86 3.75
N TYR A 16 8.01 4.04 3.49
CA TYR A 16 7.24 3.35 4.53
C TYR A 16 8.09 2.39 5.37
N VAL A 17 8.88 1.53 4.71
CA VAL A 17 9.67 0.49 5.40
C VAL A 17 10.93 1.07 6.07
N GLY A 18 11.42 2.21 5.59
CA GLY A 18 12.61 2.86 6.10
C GLY A 18 13.92 2.17 5.68
N LYS A 19 15.06 2.74 6.10
CA LYS A 19 16.40 2.33 5.63
C LYS A 19 16.87 0.96 6.16
N GLU A 20 16.23 0.46 7.20
CA GLU A 20 16.55 -0.82 7.85
C GLU A 20 16.06 -2.04 7.05
N TRP A 21 15.32 -1.81 5.97
CA TRP A 21 14.71 -2.86 5.16
C TRP A 21 15.05 -2.67 3.69
N SER A 22 15.31 -3.79 3.01
CA SER A 22 15.49 -3.86 1.58
C SER A 22 14.27 -4.52 0.93
N ILE A 23 13.74 -3.91 -0.12
CA ILE A 23 12.68 -4.50 -0.95
C ILE A 23 13.37 -5.44 -1.94
N CYS A 24 13.22 -6.75 -1.76
CA CYS A 24 13.91 -7.77 -2.55
C CYS A 24 13.13 -8.19 -3.80
N ASN A 25 11.80 -8.24 -3.69
CA ASN A 25 10.91 -8.52 -4.80
C ASN A 25 9.74 -7.53 -4.75
N LEU A 26 9.30 -7.07 -5.92
CA LEU A 26 8.14 -6.20 -6.07
C LEU A 26 7.34 -6.67 -7.28
N GLU A 27 6.19 -7.26 -7.02
CA GLU A 27 5.22 -7.65 -8.04
C GLU A 27 4.04 -6.67 -8.03
N VAL A 28 3.63 -6.22 -9.22
CA VAL A 28 2.48 -5.34 -9.40
C VAL A 28 1.60 -5.88 -10.52
N VAL A 29 0.37 -6.27 -10.18
CA VAL A 29 -0.58 -6.89 -11.10
C VAL A 29 -1.92 -6.16 -11.09
N PRO A 30 -2.69 -6.15 -12.19
CA PRO A 30 -4.09 -5.69 -12.14
C PRO A 30 -4.91 -6.61 -11.23
N LEU A 31 -5.70 -6.05 -10.31
CA LEU A 31 -6.62 -6.85 -9.46
C LEU A 31 -7.97 -7.09 -10.14
N LEU A 32 -8.35 -6.21 -11.05
CA LEU A 32 -9.62 -6.27 -11.74
C LEU A 32 -9.42 -6.49 -13.24
N PRO A 33 -10.31 -7.27 -13.89
CA PRO A 33 -10.37 -7.36 -15.34
C PRO A 33 -10.48 -5.99 -16.03
N LYS A 34 -10.07 -5.94 -17.29
CA LYS A 34 -10.21 -4.72 -18.11
C LYS A 34 -11.70 -4.38 -18.26
N GLY A 35 -12.05 -3.13 -17.93
CA GLY A 35 -13.42 -2.63 -18.02
C GLY A 35 -14.19 -2.63 -16.70
N GLU A 36 -13.69 -3.28 -15.66
CA GLU A 36 -14.32 -3.28 -14.32
C GLU A 36 -13.80 -2.17 -13.39
N ASN A 37 -12.74 -1.49 -13.80
CA ASN A 37 -12.19 -0.35 -13.09
C ASN A 37 -13.08 0.89 -13.31
N TYR A 38 -13.58 1.48 -12.23
CA TYR A 38 -14.36 2.73 -12.27
C TYR A 38 -13.59 3.86 -11.58
N CYS A 39 -13.29 4.94 -12.32
CA CYS A 39 -12.52 6.12 -11.85
C CYS A 39 -11.08 5.87 -11.35
N THR A 40 -10.71 4.63 -11.01
CA THR A 40 -9.37 4.22 -10.57
C THR A 40 -8.99 2.88 -11.17
N ASN A 41 -7.75 2.75 -11.62
CA ASN A 41 -7.11 1.46 -11.82
C ASN A 41 -6.69 0.92 -10.45
N VAL A 42 -7.10 -0.31 -10.15
CA VAL A 42 -6.80 -0.99 -8.90
C VAL A 42 -5.78 -2.09 -9.16
N LEU A 43 -4.65 -1.99 -8.49
CA LEU A 43 -3.50 -2.88 -8.69
C LEU A 43 -3.14 -3.56 -7.39
N GLY A 44 -2.82 -4.84 -7.47
CA GLY A 44 -2.30 -5.64 -6.38
C GLY A 44 -0.80 -5.49 -6.36
N VAL A 45 -0.26 -5.23 -5.18
CA VAL A 45 1.16 -5.02 -4.94
C VAL A 45 1.60 -6.04 -3.90
N SER A 46 2.62 -6.82 -4.26
CA SER A 46 3.23 -7.79 -3.36
C SER A 46 4.72 -7.48 -3.27
N ALA A 47 5.22 -7.25 -2.06
CA ALA A 47 6.62 -6.96 -1.84
C ALA A 47 7.19 -7.83 -0.73
N SER A 48 8.36 -8.42 -0.96
CA SER A 48 9.10 -9.16 0.06
C SER A 48 10.20 -8.27 0.63
N LEU A 49 10.25 -8.16 1.96
CA LEU A 49 11.21 -7.33 2.67
C LEU A 49 12.26 -8.17 3.37
N LYS A 50 13.52 -7.86 3.13
CA LYS A 50 14.65 -8.39 3.90
C LYS A 50 15.13 -7.33 4.89
N PRO A 51 15.21 -7.64 6.19
CA PRO A 51 15.74 -6.69 7.16
C PRO A 51 17.28 -6.65 7.15
N GLY A 52 17.84 -5.65 7.83
CA GLY A 52 19.21 -5.72 8.38
C GLY A 52 19.37 -6.87 9.38
N GLU A 53 20.61 -7.16 9.80
CA GLU A 53 20.94 -8.29 10.68
C GLU A 53 20.00 -8.40 11.91
N GLY A 54 19.54 -9.63 12.19
CA GLY A 54 18.83 -9.96 13.43
C GLY A 54 17.30 -9.81 13.46
N LYS A 55 16.64 -9.56 12.31
CA LYS A 55 15.16 -9.54 12.22
C LYS A 55 14.65 -10.57 11.21
N GLN A 56 13.37 -10.95 11.33
CA GLN A 56 12.70 -11.83 10.38
C GLN A 56 12.25 -11.07 9.14
N ALA A 57 12.26 -11.76 8.00
CA ALA A 57 11.67 -11.23 6.78
C ALA A 57 10.15 -11.10 6.92
N ARG A 58 9.56 -10.16 6.17
CA ARG A 58 8.11 -10.00 6.12
C ARG A 58 7.65 -9.57 4.75
N ALA A 59 6.39 -9.83 4.43
CA ALA A 59 5.78 -9.40 3.18
C ALA A 59 4.89 -8.17 3.38
N ILE A 60 4.74 -7.37 2.33
CA ILE A 60 3.70 -6.35 2.21
C ILE A 60 2.75 -6.79 1.09
N ARG A 61 1.46 -6.84 1.42
CA ARG A 61 0.36 -6.93 0.45
C ARG A 61 -0.41 -5.63 0.50
N ALA A 62 -0.54 -5.01 -0.66
CA ALA A 62 -1.12 -3.69 -0.78
C ALA A 62 -1.96 -3.55 -2.04
N ILE A 63 -2.90 -2.63 -1.99
CA ILE A 63 -3.66 -2.16 -3.14
C ILE A 63 -3.11 -0.78 -3.52
N ALA A 64 -2.63 -0.65 -4.75
CA ALA A 64 -2.34 0.65 -5.34
C ALA A 64 -3.54 1.13 -6.14
N LYS A 65 -4.08 2.31 -5.78
CA LYS A 65 -5.09 3.00 -6.58
C LYS A 65 -4.43 4.11 -7.39
N CYS A 66 -4.65 4.10 -8.70
CA CYS A 66 -4.14 5.10 -9.63
C CYS A 66 -5.20 5.48 -10.67
N SER A 67 -4.98 6.50 -11.49
CA SER A 67 -5.99 6.94 -12.47
C SER A 67 -6.21 5.92 -13.61
N VAL A 68 -7.46 5.79 -14.07
CA VAL A 68 -7.86 5.01 -15.27
C VAL A 68 -7.49 5.67 -16.61
N SER A 69 -6.99 6.92 -16.61
CA SER A 69 -6.75 7.79 -17.77
C SER A 69 -8.01 8.49 -18.34
N THR A 70 -7.88 9.11 -19.52
CA THR A 70 -8.19 10.52 -19.86
C THR A 70 -9.66 10.99 -19.77
N GLY A 71 -9.83 12.32 -19.73
CA GLY A 71 -11.14 12.97 -19.76
C GLY A 71 -11.73 13.24 -18.37
N ILE A 72 -13.05 13.16 -18.25
CA ILE A 72 -13.78 13.50 -17.02
C ILE A 72 -13.40 12.62 -15.82
N PHE A 73 -12.99 11.37 -16.07
CA PHE A 73 -12.53 10.43 -15.05
C PHE A 73 -11.23 10.87 -14.36
N LYS A 74 -10.41 11.70 -15.03
CA LYS A 74 -9.22 12.31 -14.41
C LYS A 74 -9.60 13.27 -13.28
N ILE A 75 -10.65 14.09 -13.48
CA ILE A 75 -11.12 15.03 -12.45
C ILE A 75 -11.74 14.25 -11.28
N GLY A 76 -12.54 13.23 -11.58
CA GLY A 76 -13.07 12.31 -10.57
C GLY A 76 -11.96 11.67 -9.73
N PHE A 77 -10.94 11.13 -10.38
CA PHE A 77 -9.77 10.56 -9.72
C PHE A 77 -9.07 11.55 -8.79
N LEU A 78 -8.78 12.77 -9.25
CA LEU A 78 -8.08 13.77 -8.43
C LEU A 78 -8.86 14.11 -7.15
N ASN A 79 -10.18 14.25 -7.26
CA ASN A 79 -11.04 14.50 -6.11
C ASN A 79 -11.06 13.32 -5.13
N ILE A 80 -11.14 12.09 -5.64
CA ILE A 80 -11.09 10.86 -4.83
C ILE A 80 -9.74 10.76 -4.12
N TYR A 81 -8.64 10.91 -4.87
CA TYR A 81 -7.28 10.85 -4.36
C TYR A 81 -7.07 11.84 -3.21
N GLN A 82 -7.44 13.11 -3.41
CA GLN A 82 -7.30 14.15 -2.39
C GLN A 82 -8.07 13.81 -1.11
N ARG A 83 -9.28 13.29 -1.23
CA ARG A 83 -10.12 12.91 -0.09
C ARG A 83 -9.56 11.69 0.62
N GLU A 84 -9.15 10.66 -0.11
CA GLU A 84 -8.58 9.43 0.47
C GLU A 84 -7.26 9.72 1.19
N VAL A 85 -6.35 10.49 0.60
CA VAL A 85 -5.10 10.85 1.29
C VAL A 85 -5.37 11.68 2.55
N ASN A 86 -6.29 12.66 2.50
CA ASN A 86 -6.67 13.41 3.71
C ASN A 86 -7.36 12.51 4.75
N PHE A 87 -8.11 11.50 4.32
CA PHE A 87 -8.76 10.55 5.22
C PHE A 87 -7.72 9.80 6.04
N TYR A 88 -6.72 9.19 5.39
CA TYR A 88 -5.66 8.44 6.08
C TYR A 88 -4.68 9.32 6.87
N THR A 89 -4.35 10.52 6.36
CA THR A 89 -3.31 11.36 6.98
C THR A 89 -3.84 12.34 8.03
N ARG A 90 -5.16 12.60 8.07
CA ARG A 90 -5.75 13.58 8.99
C ARG A 90 -6.97 13.05 9.73
N ILE A 91 -7.93 12.48 9.03
CA ILE A 91 -9.22 12.09 9.63
C ILE A 91 -9.04 10.87 10.54
N ILE A 92 -8.43 9.79 10.05
CA ILE A 92 -8.18 8.58 10.84
C ILE A 92 -7.35 8.90 12.10
N PRO A 93 -6.19 9.60 12.02
CA PRO A 93 -5.43 9.97 13.21
C PRO A 93 -6.23 10.79 14.22
N CYS A 94 -7.02 11.76 13.76
CA CYS A 94 -7.89 12.58 14.62
C CYS A 94 -8.95 11.71 15.32
N LEU A 95 -9.56 10.77 14.58
CA LEU A 95 -10.56 9.86 15.13
C LEU A 95 -9.95 8.89 16.15
N LYS A 96 -8.80 8.27 15.83
CA LYS A 96 -8.03 7.42 16.76
C LYS A 96 -7.70 8.19 18.05
N GLU A 97 -7.23 9.43 17.93
CA GLU A 97 -6.92 10.28 19.09
C GLU A 97 -8.17 10.62 19.92
N PHE A 98 -9.29 10.94 19.27
CA PHE A 98 -10.56 11.25 19.92
C PHE A 98 -11.07 10.04 20.73
N VAL A 99 -11.12 8.85 20.11
CA VAL A 99 -11.59 7.62 20.77
C VAL A 99 -10.68 7.23 21.92
N ARG A 100 -9.36 7.29 21.72
CA ARG A 100 -8.38 7.04 22.80
C ARG A 100 -8.59 7.96 24.00
N LYS A 101 -8.91 9.25 23.77
CA LYS A 101 -9.09 10.24 24.84
C LYS A 101 -10.43 10.14 25.56
N HIS A 102 -11.50 9.80 24.86
CA HIS A 102 -12.86 9.94 25.39
C HIS A 102 -13.56 8.61 25.64
N CYS A 103 -13.16 7.53 24.98
CA CYS A 103 -13.76 6.20 25.12
C CYS A 103 -12.86 5.22 25.87
N ASN A 104 -11.58 5.54 26.08
CA ASN A 104 -10.55 4.61 26.59
C ASN A 104 -10.47 3.30 25.76
N GLU A 105 -10.70 3.42 24.45
CA GLU A 105 -10.63 2.33 23.47
C GLU A 105 -9.53 2.60 22.44
N ASP A 106 -9.13 1.55 21.72
CA ASP A 106 -8.23 1.65 20.57
C ASP A 106 -8.96 1.25 19.28
N MET A 107 -8.60 1.89 18.17
CA MET A 107 -9.11 1.63 16.82
C MET A 107 -7.99 1.20 15.86
N GLU A 108 -6.88 0.65 16.38
CA GLU A 108 -5.70 0.29 15.58
C GLU A 108 -6.05 -0.53 14.32
N ASP A 109 -6.97 -1.49 14.42
CA ASP A 109 -7.36 -2.41 13.34
C ASP A 109 -8.65 -2.05 12.57
N MET A 110 -9.26 -0.90 12.85
CA MET A 110 -10.56 -0.53 12.23
C MET A 110 -10.44 -0.02 10.79
N PHE A 111 -9.23 0.32 10.36
CA PHE A 111 -8.96 0.88 9.04
C PHE A 111 -7.79 0.13 8.39
N PRO A 112 -7.79 0.00 7.05
CA PRO A 112 -6.61 -0.49 6.33
C PRO A 112 -5.35 0.30 6.70
N GLU A 113 -4.21 -0.38 6.80
CA GLU A 113 -2.92 0.29 6.94
C GLU A 113 -2.65 1.22 5.73
N PHE A 114 -2.05 2.39 5.97
CA PHE A 114 -1.73 3.35 4.93
C PHE A 114 -0.22 3.38 4.66
N TYR A 115 0.18 2.69 3.60
CA TYR A 115 1.59 2.63 3.21
C TYR A 115 2.12 3.95 2.62
N GLY A 116 1.22 4.82 2.12
CA GLY A 116 1.59 6.16 1.70
C GLY A 116 1.06 6.56 0.32
N CYS A 117 1.56 7.68 -0.18
CA CYS A 117 1.11 8.27 -1.44
C CYS A 117 2.26 8.98 -2.18
N SER A 118 2.21 9.04 -3.51
CA SER A 118 3.29 9.61 -4.33
C SER A 118 3.33 11.13 -4.31
N ASP A 119 2.16 11.78 -4.17
CA ASP A 119 2.03 13.23 -4.27
C ASP A 119 1.17 13.75 -3.12
N GLN A 120 1.51 14.94 -2.63
CA GLN A 120 0.65 15.63 -1.65
C GLN A 120 -0.73 15.93 -2.28
N PRO A 121 -1.84 15.90 -1.52
CA PRO A 121 -3.20 16.05 -2.05
C PRO A 121 -3.35 17.23 -3.03
N GLN A 122 -2.86 18.41 -2.63
CA GLN A 122 -2.94 19.66 -3.39
C GLN A 122 -2.04 19.70 -4.64
N LYS A 123 -1.11 18.74 -4.78
CA LYS A 123 -0.22 18.58 -5.94
C LYS A 123 -0.55 17.33 -6.75
N ALA A 124 -1.69 16.68 -6.47
CA ALA A 124 -2.07 15.45 -7.14
C ALA A 124 -2.19 15.64 -8.66
N THR A 125 -1.75 14.63 -9.39
CA THR A 125 -1.77 14.55 -10.85
C THR A 125 -2.49 13.27 -11.27
N ALA A 126 -2.72 13.07 -12.57
CA ALA A 126 -3.27 11.81 -13.07
C ALA A 126 -2.37 10.60 -12.76
N ASP A 127 -1.07 10.85 -12.58
CA ASP A 127 -0.09 9.80 -12.29
C ASP A 127 0.10 9.58 -10.79
N SER A 128 -0.69 10.23 -9.94
CA SER A 128 -0.60 10.05 -8.50
C SER A 128 -1.09 8.66 -8.08
N ILE A 129 -0.44 8.12 -7.06
CA ILE A 129 -0.70 6.77 -6.52
C ILE A 129 -0.86 6.88 -5.02
N LEU A 130 -1.81 6.14 -4.48
CA LEU A 130 -1.95 5.87 -3.04
C LEU A 130 -1.88 4.37 -2.84
N LEU A 131 -1.28 3.96 -1.73
CA LEU A 131 -1.02 2.57 -1.39
C LEU A 131 -1.59 2.27 -0.01
N ILE A 132 -2.46 1.26 0.07
CA ILE A 132 -3.17 0.85 1.30
C ILE A 132 -3.12 -0.66 1.46
N GLU A 133 -3.37 -1.16 2.66
CA GLU A 133 -3.49 -2.59 2.97
C GLU A 133 -4.48 -3.30 2.04
N ASP A 134 -4.09 -4.48 1.55
CA ASP A 134 -5.01 -5.38 0.87
C ASP A 134 -5.76 -6.24 1.89
N LEU A 135 -6.99 -5.85 2.23
CA LEU A 135 -7.82 -6.59 3.20
C LEU A 135 -8.29 -7.97 2.69
N THR A 136 -8.20 -8.28 1.40
CA THR A 136 -8.63 -9.60 0.88
C THR A 136 -7.75 -10.75 1.38
N THR A 137 -6.61 -10.39 1.95
CA THR A 137 -5.60 -11.28 2.50
C THR A 137 -5.78 -11.54 4.01
N LYS A 138 -6.52 -10.70 4.74
CA LYS A 138 -6.68 -10.86 6.20
C LYS A 138 -7.36 -12.20 6.52
N GLY A 139 -6.65 -13.07 7.26
CA GLY A 139 -7.08 -14.41 7.68
C GLY A 139 -6.62 -15.59 6.82
N LYS A 140 -5.91 -15.36 5.71
CA LYS A 140 -5.32 -16.43 4.86
C LYS A 140 -3.80 -16.54 4.93
N PHE A 141 -3.14 -15.63 5.66
CA PHE A 141 -1.72 -15.31 5.47
C PHE A 141 -0.79 -15.74 6.60
N GLU A 142 -1.31 -16.33 7.68
CA GLU A 142 -0.47 -16.97 8.70
C GLU A 142 0.35 -18.13 8.11
N GLU A 143 -0.08 -18.73 7.00
CA GLU A 143 0.60 -19.86 6.33
C GLU A 143 1.65 -19.43 5.27
N GLU A 144 1.57 -18.21 4.71
CA GLU A 144 2.52 -17.75 3.67
C GLU A 144 3.84 -17.23 4.28
N GLU A 145 3.84 -16.68 5.49
CA GLU A 145 5.07 -16.22 6.17
C GLU A 145 6.06 -17.37 6.43
N GLU A 146 5.55 -18.57 6.76
CA GLU A 146 6.36 -19.79 6.91
C GLU A 146 7.02 -20.20 5.58
N TYR A 147 6.29 -20.11 4.47
CA TYR A 147 6.83 -20.40 3.13
C TYR A 147 7.96 -19.43 2.73
N PHE A 148 7.80 -18.13 2.99
CA PHE A 148 8.82 -17.14 2.68
C PHE A 148 10.08 -17.29 3.54
N GLN A 149 9.92 -17.64 4.82
CA GLN A 149 11.04 -17.95 5.70
C GLN A 149 11.84 -19.15 5.15
N ASN A 150 11.15 -20.22 4.72
CA ASN A 150 11.78 -21.39 4.12
C ASN A 150 12.55 -21.07 2.83
N CYS A 151 12.06 -20.14 1.98
CA CYS A 151 12.78 -19.71 0.79
C CYS A 151 14.07 -18.92 1.09
N ILE A 152 14.08 -18.14 2.18
CA ILE A 152 15.26 -17.39 2.60
C ILE A 152 16.30 -18.32 3.21
N ASP A 153 15.87 -19.28 4.03
CA ASP A 153 16.76 -20.26 4.63
C ASP A 153 17.40 -21.16 3.56
N ALA A 154 16.67 -21.51 2.50
CA ALA A 154 17.21 -22.24 1.35
C ALA A 154 18.29 -21.47 0.57
N GLN A 155 18.31 -20.14 0.62
CA GLN A 155 19.30 -19.30 -0.06
C GLN A 155 20.58 -19.05 0.76
N ASN A 156 20.57 -19.36 2.07
CA ASN A 156 21.73 -19.21 2.96
C ASN A 156 22.55 -20.52 3.12
N ILE A 157 22.23 -21.58 2.37
CA ILE A 157 22.90 -22.90 2.42
C ILE A 157 23.90 -23.09 1.25
N LEU A 158 24.15 -22.04 0.44
CA LEU A 158 25.17 -22.01 -0.62
C LEU A 158 26.24 -20.96 -0.32
#